data_AF-A0A923IL60-F1
#
_entry.id   AF-A0A923IL60-F1
#
_cell.length_a   1.000
_cell.length_b   1.000
_cell.length_c   1.000
_cell.angle_alpha   90.00
_cell.angle_beta   90.00
_cell.angle_gamma   90.00
#
_symmetry.space_group_name_H-M   'P 1'
#
loop_
_entity.id
_entity.type
_entity.pdbx_description
1 polymer ?
#
loop_
_entity_poly.entity_id
_entity_poly.type
_entity_poly.pdbx_seq_one_letter_code
_entity_poly.pdbx_strand_id
1 'polypeptide(L)' 'MAVKLVWSKRADQGFARIVKYLEEKWTDKEVSNFVGEAKHFFDLLKENPQMLETTWRHNNLYRGPINRTG' A
#
# COMPACT_ATOMS: atom_id res chain seq x y z
N MET A 1 4.92 -6.31 18.06
CA MET A 1 3.62 -7.02 17.92
C MET A 1 3.22 -6.92 16.47
N ALA A 2 3.13 -8.04 15.74
CA ALA A 2 2.69 -8.02 14.35
C ALA A 2 1.16 -8.13 14.29
N VAL A 3 0.49 -7.15 13.69
CA VAL A 3 -0.97 -7.22 13.48
C VAL A 3 -1.31 -7.92 12.17
N LYS A 4 -2.52 -8.48 12.07
CA LYS A 4 -3.01 -9.05 10.83
C LYS A 4 -3.49 -7.94 9.90
N LEU A 5 -2.87 -7.81 8.73
CA LEU A 5 -3.36 -6.94 7.66
C LEU A 5 -4.57 -7.60 6.98
N VAL A 6 -5.70 -6.90 6.94
CA VAL A 6 -6.93 -7.36 6.27
C VAL A 6 -7.29 -6.36 5.19
N TRP A 7 -7.51 -6.88 3.98
CA TRP A 7 -7.91 -6.10 2.83
C TRP A 7 -9.43 -6.08 2.70
N SER A 8 -10.00 -4.89 2.51
CA SER A 8 -11.37 -4.82 2.02
C SER A 8 -11.44 -5.29 0.57
N LYS A 9 -12.59 -5.82 0.14
CA LYS A 9 -12.82 -6.19 -1.27
C LYS A 9 -12.52 -5.05 -2.24
N ARG A 10 -12.83 -3.80 -1.83
CA ARG A 10 -12.54 -2.60 -2.63
C ARG A 10 -11.04 -2.32 -2.74
N ALA A 11 -10.28 -2.52 -1.67
CA ALA A 11 -8.83 -2.32 -1.67
C ALA A 11 -8.13 -3.33 -2.57
N ASP A 12 -8.52 -4.61 -2.48
CA ASP A 12 -8.00 -5.70 -3.31
C ASP A 12 -8.23 -5.41 -4.81
N GLN A 13 -9.48 -5.11 -5.17
CA GLN A 13 -9.84 -4.72 -6.54
C GLN A 13 -9.11 -3.46 -7.02
N GLY A 14 -8.91 -2.49 -6.14
CA GLY A 14 -8.20 -1.25 -6.46
C GLY A 14 -6.73 -1.51 -6.78
N PHE A 15 -6.05 -2.30 -5.94
CA PHE A 15 -4.66 -2.67 -6.14
C PHE A 15 -4.47 -3.49 -7.42
N ALA A 16 -5.34 -4.47 -7.67
CA ALA A 16 -5.31 -5.25 -8.91
C ALA A 16 -5.44 -4.39 -10.18
N ARG A 17 -6.28 -3.34 -10.15
CA ARG A 17 -6.40 -2.39 -11.28
C ARG A 17 -5.13 -1.57 -11.49
N ILE A 18 -4.46 -1.17 -10.41
CA ILE A 18 -3.19 -0.42 -10.49
C ILE A 18 -2.12 -1.31 -11.12
N VAL A 19 -1.98 -2.55 -10.65
CA VAL A 19 -1.01 -3.52 -11.21
C VAL A 19 -1.29 -3.76 -12.69
N LYS A 20 -2.55 -4.03 -13.06
CA LYS A 20 -2.94 -4.23 -14.46
C LYS A 20 -2.59 -3.02 -15.34
N TYR A 21 -2.84 -1.80 -14.86
CA TYR A 21 -2.48 -0.60 -15.58
C TYR A 21 -0.96 -0.49 -15.81
N LEU A 22 -0.16 -0.83 -14.81
CA LEU A 22 1.30 -0.85 -14.93
C LEU A 22 1.76 -1.92 -15.93
N GLU A 23 1.21 -3.14 -15.87
CA GLU A 23 1.52 -4.21 -16.83
C GLU A 23 1.21 -3.82 -18.29
N GLU A 24 0.17 -3.02 -18.52
CA GLU A 24 -0.20 -2.52 -19.85
C GLU A 24 0.68 -1.36 -20.35
N LYS A 25 1.37 -0.65 -19.45
CA LYS A 25 2.00 0.65 -19.75
C LYS A 25 3.50 0.73 -19.46
N TRP A 26 4.02 -0.16 -18.63
CA TRP A 26 5.38 -0.14 -18.09
C TRP A 26 6.06 -1.49 -18.29
N THR A 27 7.36 -1.53 -18.06
CA THR A 27 8.15 -2.77 -18.17
C THR A 27 7.89 -3.71 -16.98
N ASP A 28 8.12 -5.00 -17.17
CA ASP A 28 8.07 -6.01 -16.10
C ASP A 28 8.94 -5.62 -14.89
N LYS A 29 10.08 -4.98 -15.14
CA LYS A 29 10.98 -4.49 -14.09
C LYS A 29 10.28 -3.44 -13.21
N GLU A 30 9.60 -2.48 -13.82
CA GLU A 30 8.93 -1.40 -13.10
C GLU A 30 7.70 -1.93 -12.34
N VAL A 31 6.94 -2.85 -12.95
CA VAL A 31 5.82 -3.52 -12.28
C VAL A 31 6.32 -4.32 -11.06
N SER A 32 7.38 -5.11 -11.23
CA SER A 32 7.99 -5.89 -10.15
C SER A 32 8.51 -4.99 -9.02
N ASN A 33 9.13 -3.86 -9.36
CA ASN A 33 9.60 -2.90 -8.36
C ASN A 33 8.43 -2.32 -7.56
N PHE A 34 7.36 -1.88 -8.23
CA PHE A 34 6.17 -1.33 -7.56
C PHE A 34 5.52 -2.36 -6.62
N VAL A 35 5.32 -3.60 -7.08
CA VAL A 35 4.74 -4.67 -6.26
C VAL A 35 5.65 -4.99 -5.07
N GLY A 36 6.97 -4.99 -5.27
CA GLY A 36 7.96 -5.17 -4.21
C GLY A 36 7.91 -4.07 -3.14
N GLU A 37 7.88 -2.81 -3.56
CA GLU A 37 7.76 -1.64 -2.66
C GLU A 37 6.45 -1.66 -1.87
N ALA A 38 5.32 -1.94 -2.54
CA ALA A 38 4.03 -2.05 -1.88
C ALA A 38 4.03 -3.17 -0.83
N LYS A 39 4.56 -4.35 -1.16
CA LYS A 39 4.67 -5.47 -0.22
C LYS A 39 5.52 -5.10 0.99
N HIS A 40 6.69 -4.49 0.76
CA HIS A 40 7.57 -4.05 1.84
C HIS A 40 6.87 -3.04 2.77
N PHE A 41 6.16 -2.06 2.20
CA PHE A 41 5.36 -1.10 2.95
C PHE A 41 4.29 -1.79 3.81
N PHE A 42 3.57 -2.77 3.27
CA PHE A 42 2.57 -3.51 4.03
C PHE A 42 3.16 -4.33 5.18
N ASP A 43 4.37 -4.85 5.02
CA ASP A 43 5.07 -5.56 6.09
C ASP A 43 5.49 -4.57 7.21
N LEU A 44 6.02 -3.40 6.86
CA LEU A 44 6.30 -2.33 7.82
C LEU A 44 5.05 -1.87 8.57
N LEU A 45 3.91 -1.77 7.88
CA LEU A 45 2.63 -1.36 8.47
C LEU A 45 2.11 -2.40 9.49
N LYS A 46 2.34 -3.69 9.26
CA LYS A 46 1.98 -4.75 10.23
C LYS A 46 2.81 -4.65 11.51
N GLU A 47 4.07 -4.26 11.38
CA GLU A 47 4.99 -4.09 12.51
C GLU A 47 4.77 -2.77 13.25
N ASN A 48 4.35 -1.73 12.52
CA ASN A 48 4.19 -0.36 13.02
C ASN A 48 2.81 0.23 12.65
N PRO A 49 1.69 -0.25 13.26
CA PRO A 49 0.33 0.12 12.81
C PRO A 49 -0.03 1.61 12.94
N GLN A 50 0.75 2.38 13.70
CA GLN A 50 0.55 3.82 13.94
C GLN A 50 1.56 4.70 13.19
N MET A 51 2.31 4.14 12.22
CA MET A 51 3.34 4.89 11.49
C MET A 51 2.80 5.94 10.51
N LEU A 52 1.50 5.92 10.23
CA LEU A 52 0.85 6.82 9.27
C LEU A 52 0.16 7.97 10.01
N GLU A 53 -0.05 9.09 9.31
CA GLU A 53 -0.71 10.25 9.91
C GLU A 53 -2.21 10.02 10.06
N THR A 54 -2.75 10.38 11.23
CA THR A 54 -4.20 10.42 11.46
C THR A 54 -4.86 11.48 10.60
N THR A 55 -6.07 11.21 10.12
CA THR A 55 -6.89 12.26 9.48
C THR A 55 -7.82 12.91 10.50
N TRP A 56 -7.84 14.25 10.55
CA TRP A 56 -8.74 15.02 11.42
C TRP A 56 -10.23 14.82 11.11
N ARG A 57 -10.58 14.32 9.91
CA ARG A 57 -11.98 14.16 9.49
C ARG A 57 -12.61 12.82 9.91
N HIS A 58 -11.81 11.79 10.16
CA HIS A 58 -12.34 10.43 10.40
C HIS A 58 -11.53 9.74 11.50
N ASN A 59 -12.24 9.27 12.54
CA ASN A 59 -11.64 8.49 13.61
C ASN A 59 -11.10 7.16 13.05
N ASN A 60 -9.92 6.73 13.54
CA ASN A 60 -9.24 5.49 13.14
C ASN A 60 -8.90 5.38 11.65
N LEU A 61 -8.83 6.50 10.94
CA LEU A 61 -8.34 6.56 9.57
C LEU A 61 -6.97 7.21 9.54
N TYR A 62 -6.00 6.45 9.04
CA TYR A 62 -4.63 6.88 8.85
C TYR A 62 -4.31 6.87 7.35
N ARG A 63 -3.53 7.85 6.89
CA ARG A 63 -3.15 7.98 5.48
C ARG A 63 -1.67 8.32 5.36
N GLY A 64 -1.06 7.87 4.28
CA GLY A 64 0.28 8.27 3.90
C GLY A 64 0.68 7.69 2.55
N PRO A 65 1.77 8.19 1.95
CA PRO A 65 2.31 7.64 0.74
C PRO A 65 2.94 6.25 1.00
N ILE A 66 2.86 5.36 0.00
CA ILE A 66 3.57 4.06 0.04
C ILE A 66 5.07 4.27 -0.19
N ASN A 67 5.43 5.29 -0.97
CA ASN A 67 6.82 5.58 -1.33
C ASN A 67 7.34 6.77 -0.52
N ARG A 68 8.59 6.68 -0.07
CA ARG A 68 9.32 7.85 0.44
C ARG A 68 9.54 8.81 -0.74
N THR A 69 8.87 9.95 -0.72
CA THR A 69 9.39 11.14 -1.40
C THR A 69 10.61 11.58 -0.60
N GLY A 70 11.80 11.22 -1.09
CA GLY A 70 13.06 11.77 -0.58
C GLY A 70 13.14 13.27 -0.84
#